data_AF-A0A4V6B9X8-F1
#
_entry.id   AF-A0A4V6B9X8-F1
#
_cell.length_a   1.000
_cell.length_b   1.000
_cell.length_c   1.000
_cell.angle_alpha   90.00
_cell.angle_beta   90.00
_cell.angle_gamma   90.00
#
_symmetry.space_group_name_H-M   'P 1'
#
loop_
_entity.id
_entity.type
_entity.pdbx_description
1 polymer ?
#
loop_
_entity_poly.entity_id
_entity_poly.type
_entity_poly.pdbx_seq_one_letter_code
_entity_poly.pdbx_strand_id
1 'polypeptide(L)'
;MAVLKRFRLANIGSAEVGELVKVIHQSGTDLLIVYRNDGGDSYGVVLHSTSETETLPYVDYYEPGLPSLNYGKDWILDVDDDHGVSSLRSLRGGILVSRDGDFLMVGGKAKDSAYFDLNSHSFTQSVPGGYCMPRWRLWLSRAHMDSAHGLPLIDFEAKPAQPR
;
A
#
# COMPACT_ATOMS: atom_id res chain seq x y z
N MET A 1 7.65 12.74 25.25
CA MET A 1 6.49 13.57 24.88
C MET A 1 5.51 12.67 24.13
N ALA A 2 4.28 12.48 24.62
CA ALA A 2 3.35 11.51 24.04
C ALA A 2 2.53 12.17 22.91
N VAL A 3 2.76 11.76 21.66
CA VAL A 3 1.87 12.13 20.55
C VAL A 3 0.61 11.27 20.68
N LEU A 4 -0.51 11.88 21.07
CA LEU A 4 -1.78 11.19 21.28
C LEU A 4 -2.61 11.01 20.00
N LYS A 5 -2.26 11.68 18.88
CA LYS A 5 -2.96 11.47 17.59
C LYS A 5 -2.10 11.86 16.38
N ARG A 6 -1.86 10.91 15.47
CA ARG A 6 -1.11 11.09 14.19
C ARG A 6 -2.03 11.11 12.97
N PHE A 7 -3.31 11.44 13.16
CA PHE A 7 -4.29 11.38 12.09
C PHE A 7 -5.36 12.47 12.21
N ARG A 8 -5.87 12.88 11.05
CA ARG A 8 -7.03 13.77 10.89
C ARG A 8 -8.28 12.92 10.65
N LEU A 9 -9.38 13.26 11.34
CA LEU A 9 -10.70 12.73 11.00
C LEU A 9 -11.25 13.56 9.84
N ALA A 10 -11.61 12.89 8.74
CA ALA A 10 -12.20 13.53 7.57
C ALA A 10 -13.03 12.51 6.79
N ASN A 11 -13.55 12.91 5.63
CA ASN A 11 -14.10 11.96 4.66
C ASN A 11 -13.04 11.62 3.61
N ILE A 12 -13.09 10.43 3.03
CA ILE A 12 -12.09 10.00 2.03
C ILE A 12 -12.01 10.92 0.81
N GLY A 13 -13.13 11.54 0.39
CA GLY A 13 -13.17 12.48 -0.72
C GLY A 13 -12.36 13.76 -0.51
N SER A 14 -11.92 14.04 0.72
CA SER A 14 -11.04 15.17 1.06
C SER A 14 -9.56 14.82 1.15
N ALA A 15 -9.21 13.55 0.93
CA ALA A 15 -7.82 13.11 0.91
C ALA A 15 -7.13 13.58 -0.37
N GLU A 16 -5.82 13.74 -0.31
CA GLU A 16 -4.99 14.02 -1.48
C GLU A 16 -4.35 12.74 -2.02
N VAL A 17 -4.00 12.77 -3.30
CA VAL A 17 -3.18 11.70 -3.90
C VAL A 17 -1.88 11.55 -3.12
N GLY A 18 -1.56 10.29 -2.79
CA GLY A 18 -0.43 9.86 -1.98
C GLY A 18 -0.67 9.84 -0.48
N GLU A 19 -1.83 10.26 0.02
CA GLU A 19 -2.13 10.12 1.44
C GLU A 19 -2.48 8.67 1.82
N LEU A 20 -1.99 8.26 2.99
CA LEU A 20 -2.37 7.01 3.63
C LEU A 20 -3.63 7.23 4.47
N VAL A 21 -4.67 6.46 4.18
CA VAL A 21 -6.00 6.65 4.76
C VAL A 21 -6.59 5.32 5.23
N LYS A 22 -7.16 5.29 6.43
CA LYS A 22 -8.00 4.18 6.89
C LYS A 22 -9.47 4.56 6.74
N VAL A 23 -10.17 3.92 5.81
CA VAL A 23 -11.59 4.14 5.54
C VAL A 23 -12.43 3.29 6.49
N ILE A 24 -13.56 3.83 6.94
CA ILE A 24 -14.50 3.14 7.83
C ILE A 24 -15.83 2.98 7.11
N HIS A 25 -16.29 1.73 6.95
CA HIS A 25 -17.54 1.38 6.28
C HIS A 25 -18.24 0.21 6.99
N GLN A 26 -19.45 -0.16 6.55
CA GLN A 26 -20.29 -1.12 7.27
C GLN A 26 -19.66 -2.51 7.44
N SER A 27 -18.89 -2.96 6.47
CA SER A 27 -18.22 -4.27 6.48
C SER A 27 -16.87 -4.29 7.21
N GLY A 28 -16.35 -3.13 7.64
CA GLY A 28 -15.08 -3.06 8.35
C GLY A 28 -14.28 -1.80 8.05
N THR A 29 -12.97 -1.96 7.98
CA THR A 29 -12.05 -0.86 7.70
C THR A 29 -10.95 -1.31 6.77
N ASP A 30 -10.63 -0.48 5.79
CA ASP A 30 -9.54 -0.70 4.84
C ASP A 30 -8.48 0.39 5.00
N LEU A 31 -7.21 0.00 4.97
CA LEU A 31 -6.08 0.93 4.90
C LEU A 31 -5.65 1.04 3.44
N LEU A 32 -5.53 2.26 2.90
CA LEU A 32 -5.22 2.46 1.49
C LEU A 32 -4.31 3.66 1.24
N ILE A 33 -3.63 3.64 0.09
CA ILE A 33 -2.96 4.79 -0.50
C ILE A 33 -3.88 5.38 -1.56
N VAL A 34 -4.26 6.64 -1.42
CA VAL A 34 -5.12 7.33 -2.40
C VAL A 34 -4.32 7.61 -3.67
N TYR A 35 -4.82 7.20 -4.83
CA TYR A 35 -4.16 7.49 -6.11
C TYR A 35 -5.00 8.35 -7.07
N ARG A 36 -6.30 8.47 -6.83
CA ARG A 36 -7.19 9.33 -7.63
C ARG A 36 -8.40 9.76 -6.82
N ASN A 37 -8.79 11.02 -6.97
CA ASN A 37 -10.06 11.58 -6.54
C ASN A 37 -10.66 12.38 -7.70
N ASP A 38 -11.86 12.04 -8.15
CA ASP A 38 -12.52 12.69 -9.29
C ASP A 38 -13.80 13.46 -8.91
N GLY A 39 -14.04 13.62 -7.61
CA GLY A 39 -15.23 14.28 -7.06
C GLY A 39 -16.48 13.40 -7.04
N GLY A 40 -16.48 12.29 -7.78
CA GLY A 40 -17.51 11.25 -7.73
C GLY A 40 -17.12 10.12 -6.78
N ASP A 41 -15.91 9.57 -6.96
CA ASP A 41 -15.35 8.47 -6.18
C ASP A 41 -13.90 8.74 -5.78
N SER A 42 -13.50 8.07 -4.69
CA SER A 42 -12.12 8.02 -4.22
C SER A 42 -11.51 6.65 -4.50
N TYR A 43 -10.39 6.62 -5.21
CA TYR A 43 -9.73 5.38 -5.61
C TYR A 43 -8.45 5.16 -4.82
N GLY A 44 -8.31 3.94 -4.32
CA GLY A 44 -7.21 3.58 -3.42
C GLY A 44 -6.56 2.26 -3.82
N VAL A 45 -5.26 2.17 -3.54
CA VAL A 45 -4.58 0.88 -3.40
C VAL A 45 -4.77 0.42 -1.96
N VAL A 46 -5.62 -0.58 -1.76
CA VAL A 46 -5.90 -1.20 -0.47
C VAL A 46 -4.72 -2.07 -0.07
N LEU A 47 -4.27 -1.92 1.18
CA LEU A 47 -3.14 -2.61 1.78
C LEU A 47 -3.63 -3.55 2.88
N HIS A 48 -3.07 -4.76 2.95
CA HIS A 48 -3.41 -5.75 3.97
C HIS A 48 -2.23 -6.04 4.89
N SER A 49 -2.52 -6.21 6.18
CA SER A 49 -1.52 -6.33 7.24
C SER A 49 -0.98 -7.75 7.46
N THR A 50 -1.49 -8.77 6.76
CA THR A 50 -1.19 -10.17 7.09
C THR A 50 -0.93 -11.05 5.89
N SER A 51 0.14 -11.84 5.96
CA SER A 51 0.45 -12.95 5.04
C SER A 51 -0.44 -14.19 5.23
N GLU A 52 -1.35 -14.16 6.20
CA GLU A 52 -2.32 -15.23 6.51
C GLU A 52 -3.56 -15.18 5.62
N THR A 53 -4.02 -13.97 5.32
CA THR A 53 -5.02 -13.74 4.29
C THR A 53 -4.29 -13.78 2.97
N GLU A 54 -4.60 -14.72 2.07
CA GLU A 54 -4.05 -14.75 0.69
C GLU A 54 -4.41 -13.49 -0.15
N THR A 55 -4.96 -12.47 0.51
CA THR A 55 -5.38 -11.19 -0.03
C THR A 55 -4.17 -10.29 -0.27
N LEU A 56 -3.88 -10.13 -1.55
CA LEU A 56 -2.86 -9.23 -2.06
C LEU A 56 -3.34 -7.78 -2.00
N PRO A 57 -2.45 -6.79 -1.95
CA PRO A 57 -2.82 -5.40 -2.20
C PRO A 57 -3.60 -5.29 -3.52
N TYR A 58 -4.71 -4.56 -3.51
CA TYR A 58 -5.61 -4.48 -4.66
C TYR A 58 -6.14 -3.06 -4.85
N VAL A 59 -6.78 -2.82 -5.98
CA VAL A 59 -7.42 -1.53 -6.30
C VAL A 59 -8.89 -1.59 -5.96
N ASP A 60 -9.37 -0.59 -5.21
CA ASP A 60 -10.80 -0.38 -5.00
C ASP A 60 -11.18 1.10 -5.09
N TYR A 61 -12.48 1.35 -5.06
CA TYR A 61 -13.06 2.68 -5.02
C TYR A 61 -14.07 2.80 -3.87
N TYR A 62 -14.21 4.02 -3.38
CA TYR A 62 -14.97 4.34 -2.20
C TYR A 62 -15.78 5.61 -2.43
N GLU A 63 -17.01 5.61 -1.92
CA GLU A 63 -17.83 6.82 -1.92
C GLU A 63 -17.13 7.94 -1.13
N PRO A 64 -17.09 9.18 -1.66
CA PRO A 64 -16.28 10.26 -1.11
C PRO A 64 -16.75 10.70 0.29
N GLY A 65 -17.99 10.40 0.65
CA GLY A 65 -18.60 10.70 1.95
C GLY A 65 -18.21 9.74 3.08
N LEU A 66 -17.50 8.65 2.79
CA LEU A 66 -17.14 7.67 3.82
C LEU A 66 -16.14 8.27 4.84
N PRO A 67 -16.41 8.10 6.15
CA PRO A 67 -15.52 8.59 7.20
C PRO A 67 -14.17 7.88 7.15
N SER A 68 -13.11 8.61 7.44
CA SER A 68 -11.75 8.09 7.37
C SER A 68 -10.79 8.70 8.41
N LEU A 69 -9.76 7.92 8.73
CA LEU A 69 -8.58 8.38 9.48
C LEU A 69 -7.47 8.64 8.46
N ASN A 70 -7.10 9.91 8.28
CA ASN A 70 -6.07 10.31 7.34
C ASN A 70 -4.74 10.52 8.07
N TYR A 71 -3.72 9.76 7.69
CA TYR A 71 -2.37 9.77 8.28
C TYR A 71 -1.38 10.66 7.53
N GLY A 72 -1.80 11.31 6.44
CA GLY A 72 -0.96 12.16 5.61
C GLY A 72 -0.03 11.37 4.68
N LYS A 73 1.05 12.02 4.23
CA LYS A 73 2.00 11.51 3.22
C LYS A 73 3.36 11.11 3.79
N ASP A 74 3.56 11.24 5.10
CA ASP A 74 4.85 10.99 5.76
C ASP A 74 5.16 9.51 5.97
N TRP A 75 4.27 8.62 5.52
CA TRP A 75 4.40 7.18 5.68
C TRP A 75 5.65 6.66 4.97
N ILE A 76 6.19 5.56 5.48
CA ILE A 76 7.42 4.94 4.97
C ILE A 76 7.13 3.50 4.63
N LEU A 77 7.59 3.08 3.47
CA LEU A 77 7.66 1.68 3.07
C LEU A 77 9.11 1.21 3.20
N ASP A 78 9.32 0.24 4.08
CA ASP A 78 10.60 -0.37 4.40
C ASP A 78 10.64 -1.77 3.78
N VAL A 79 11.70 -2.09 3.03
CA VAL A 79 11.85 -3.38 2.32
C VAL A 79 12.98 -4.18 2.96
N ASP A 80 12.79 -5.49 3.10
CA ASP A 80 13.84 -6.35 3.65
C ASP A 80 14.89 -6.69 2.56
N ASP A 81 16.13 -6.24 2.76
CA ASP A 81 17.25 -6.46 1.84
C ASP A 81 17.79 -7.91 1.85
N ASP A 82 17.48 -8.70 2.88
CA ASP A 82 18.09 -10.01 3.14
C ASP A 82 17.41 -11.19 2.42
N HIS A 83 16.23 -10.97 1.82
CA HIS A 83 15.44 -12.04 1.20
C HIS A 83 15.49 -11.99 -0.33
N GLY A 84 16.52 -12.63 -0.87
CA GLY A 84 16.59 -13.28 -2.18
C GLY A 84 15.67 -12.76 -3.28
N VAL A 85 16.30 -12.11 -4.27
CA VAL A 85 15.79 -11.85 -5.61
C VAL A 85 14.99 -13.04 -6.15
N SER A 86 13.66 -12.96 -6.11
CA SER A 86 12.82 -13.87 -6.87
C SER A 86 12.83 -13.46 -8.35
N SER A 87 12.70 -14.42 -9.26
CA SER A 87 12.47 -14.15 -10.68
C SER A 87 11.33 -13.13 -10.85
N LEU A 88 11.66 -12.03 -11.51
CA LEU A 88 11.10 -10.68 -11.44
C LEU A 88 9.60 -10.46 -11.74
N ARG A 89 8.78 -11.51 -11.85
CA ARG A 89 7.48 -11.38 -12.54
C ARG A 89 6.28 -12.08 -11.89
N SER A 90 6.43 -12.76 -10.76
CA SER A 90 5.32 -13.59 -10.23
C SER A 90 4.94 -13.39 -8.77
N LEU A 91 5.69 -12.61 -7.98
CA LEU A 91 5.36 -12.36 -6.57
C LEU A 91 4.41 -11.18 -6.41
N ARG A 92 3.11 -11.45 -6.60
CA ARG A 92 2.06 -10.45 -6.40
C ARG A 92 2.09 -9.93 -4.97
N GLY A 93 1.86 -8.63 -4.81
CA GLY A 93 2.03 -7.93 -3.53
C GLY A 93 3.47 -7.55 -3.19
N GLY A 94 4.47 -8.01 -3.96
CA GLY A 94 5.86 -7.61 -3.77
C GLY A 94 6.16 -6.18 -4.26
N ILE A 95 7.29 -5.64 -3.81
CA ILE A 95 7.82 -4.35 -4.23
C ILE A 95 8.89 -4.58 -5.28
N LEU A 96 8.72 -4.03 -6.46
CA LEU A 96 9.70 -4.05 -7.52
C LEU A 96 10.56 -2.78 -7.44
N VAL A 97 11.83 -2.95 -7.10
CA VAL A 97 12.83 -1.89 -7.06
C VAL A 97 13.54 -1.84 -8.41
N SER A 98 13.41 -0.71 -9.11
CA SER A 98 13.92 -0.51 -10.47
C SER A 98 14.78 0.76 -10.58
N ARG A 99 15.49 0.89 -11.71
CA ARG A 99 16.08 2.17 -12.10
C ARG A 99 15.02 3.22 -12.45
N ASP A 100 13.85 2.77 -12.89
CA ASP A 100 12.76 3.63 -13.36
C ASP A 100 11.80 4.03 -12.22
N GLY A 101 12.00 3.50 -11.01
CA GLY A 101 11.17 3.75 -9.84
C GLY A 101 10.94 2.52 -8.97
N ASP A 102 10.15 2.70 -7.93
CA ASP A 102 9.76 1.65 -6.99
C ASP A 102 8.26 1.40 -7.13
N PHE A 103 7.91 0.14 -7.39
CA PHE A 103 6.55 -0.22 -7.79
C PHE A 103 5.96 -1.28 -6.87
N LEU A 104 4.76 -1.06 -6.36
CA LEU A 104 3.96 -2.10 -5.71
C LEU A 104 3.17 -2.87 -6.76
N MET A 105 3.33 -4.20 -6.80
CA MET A 105 2.53 -5.04 -7.68
C MET A 105 1.18 -5.36 -7.03
N VAL A 106 0.11 -4.75 -7.54
CA VAL A 106 -1.25 -4.94 -7.02
C VAL A 106 -2.01 -6.00 -7.83
N GLY A 107 -2.89 -6.74 -7.15
CA GLY A 107 -3.81 -7.67 -7.77
C GLY A 107 -5.03 -6.95 -8.35
N GLY A 108 -5.34 -7.21 -9.62
CA GLY A 108 -6.63 -6.85 -10.22
C GLY A 108 -7.68 -7.95 -10.05
N LYS A 109 -8.98 -7.58 -10.08
CA LYS A 109 -10.12 -8.53 -10.16
C LYS A 109 -10.06 -9.44 -11.41
N ALA A 110 -9.31 -9.05 -12.44
CA ALA A 110 -9.24 -9.72 -13.74
C ALA A 110 -7.82 -10.15 -14.13
N LYS A 111 -7.14 -10.95 -13.30
CA LYS A 111 -5.87 -11.66 -13.58
C LYS A 111 -4.64 -10.85 -14.01
N ASP A 112 -4.78 -9.58 -14.39
CA ASP A 112 -3.68 -8.68 -14.72
C ASP A 112 -3.17 -8.04 -13.44
N SER A 113 -1.91 -8.32 -13.11
CA SER A 113 -1.20 -7.56 -12.10
C SER A 113 -0.94 -6.16 -12.67
N ALA A 114 -1.22 -5.12 -11.89
CA ALA A 114 -0.86 -3.75 -12.24
C ALA A 114 0.33 -3.30 -11.38
N TYR A 115 1.14 -2.38 -11.91
CA TYR A 115 2.29 -1.82 -11.21
C TYR A 115 1.94 -0.40 -10.77
N PHE A 116 1.82 -0.23 -9.46
CA PHE A 116 1.57 1.07 -8.83
C PHE A 116 2.92 1.70 -8.47
N ASP A 117 3.27 2.81 -9.11
CA ASP A 117 4.47 3.58 -8.80
C ASP A 117 4.28 4.31 -7.46
N LEU A 118 5.13 3.98 -6.49
CA LEU A 118 5.07 4.51 -5.12
C LEU A 118 5.51 5.97 -5.03
N ASN A 119 6.27 6.48 -6.01
CA ASN A 119 6.73 7.86 -6.03
C ASN A 119 5.71 8.78 -6.70
N SER A 120 5.24 8.39 -7.89
CA SER A 120 4.27 9.20 -8.66
C SER A 120 2.81 8.94 -8.25
N HIS A 121 2.55 7.90 -7.48
CA HIS A 121 1.20 7.46 -7.08
C HIS A 121 0.29 7.20 -8.28
N SER A 122 0.84 6.53 -9.30
CA SER A 122 0.14 6.27 -10.55
C SER A 122 0.39 4.86 -11.06
N PHE A 123 -0.46 4.37 -11.96
CA PHE A 123 -0.29 3.06 -12.59
C PHE A 123 0.52 3.16 -13.87
N THR A 124 1.51 2.29 -14.03
CA THR A 124 2.22 2.13 -15.30
C THR A 124 1.64 0.99 -16.13
N GLN A 125 1.63 1.20 -17.45
CA GLN A 125 1.24 0.18 -18.44
C GLN A 125 2.42 -0.71 -18.85
N SER A 126 3.65 -0.31 -18.50
CA SER A 126 4.86 -1.06 -18.83
C SER A 126 5.31 -1.91 -17.65
N VAL A 127 5.66 -3.16 -17.90
CA VAL A 127 6.29 -4.02 -16.89
C VAL A 127 7.68 -3.46 -16.58
N PRO A 128 7.94 -2.92 -15.38
CA PRO A 128 9.26 -2.39 -15.08
C PRO A 128 10.28 -3.54 -15.01
N GLY A 129 11.52 -3.29 -15.42
CA GLY A 129 12.64 -4.16 -15.02
C GLY A 129 12.97 -3.92 -13.54
N GLY A 130 13.73 -4.79 -12.87
CA GLY A 130 14.11 -4.51 -11.48
C GLY A 130 14.45 -5.75 -10.69
N TYR A 131 14.40 -5.66 -9.36
CA TYR A 131 14.43 -6.77 -8.40
C TYR A 131 13.16 -6.73 -7.55
N CYS A 132 12.54 -7.88 -7.29
CA CYS A 132 11.32 -7.95 -6.50
C CYS A 132 11.61 -8.35 -5.05
N MET A 133 11.26 -7.47 -4.12
CA MET A 133 11.30 -7.68 -2.68
C MET A 133 9.97 -8.27 -2.21
N PRO A 134 9.97 -9.52 -1.70
CA PRO A 134 8.75 -10.19 -1.27
C PRO A 134 8.18 -9.60 0.01
N ARG A 135 9.05 -9.13 0.91
CA ARG A 135 8.69 -8.66 2.24
C ARG A 135 8.89 -7.16 2.38
N TRP A 136 7.89 -6.49 2.95
CA TRP A 136 7.92 -5.07 3.21
C TRP A 136 7.06 -4.71 4.42
N ARG A 137 7.39 -3.58 5.04
CA ARG A 137 6.72 -3.04 6.21
C ARG A 137 6.26 -1.62 5.95
N LEU A 138 5.05 -1.29 6.37
CA LEU A 138 4.53 0.07 6.32
C LEU A 138 4.62 0.74 7.69
N TRP A 139 5.20 1.93 7.74
CA TRP A 139 5.30 2.75 8.93
C TRP A 139 4.54 4.06 8.75
N LEU A 140 3.91 4.56 9.81
CA LEU A 140 3.22 5.86 9.79
C LEU A 140 4.14 7.04 9.46
N SER A 141 5.40 6.99 9.91
CA SER A 141 6.41 8.02 9.64
C SER A 141 7.81 7.58 10.07
N ARG A 142 8.84 8.33 9.69
CA ARG A 142 10.22 8.11 10.18
C ARG A 142 10.30 8.10 11.70
N ALA A 143 9.66 9.09 12.34
CA ALA A 143 9.58 9.16 13.79
C ALA A 143 8.75 8.01 14.41
N HIS A 144 7.92 7.30 13.65
CA HIS A 144 7.31 6.04 14.11
C HIS A 144 8.33 4.91 14.12
N MET A 145 9.04 4.77 13.00
CA MET A 145 10.02 3.72 12.74
C MET A 145 11.17 3.77 13.75
N ASP A 146 11.67 4.97 14.05
CA ASP A 146 12.80 5.17 14.97
C ASP A 146 12.41 5.11 16.46
N SER A 147 11.12 4.91 16.77
CA SER A 147 10.65 4.82 18.15
C SER A 147 11.09 3.50 18.79
N ALA A 148 11.55 3.54 20.05
CA ALA A 148 11.96 2.34 20.80
C ALA A 148 10.88 1.25 20.92
N HIS A 149 9.61 1.61 20.71
CA HIS A 149 8.47 0.69 20.72
C HIS A 149 7.64 0.79 19.42
N GLY A 150 8.24 1.33 18.34
CA GLY A 150 7.58 1.40 17.05
C GLY A 150 7.28 0.00 16.52
N LEU A 151 6.05 -0.24 16.13
CA LEU A 151 5.66 -1.43 15.37
C LEU A 151 5.12 -0.98 14.01
N PRO A 152 5.40 -1.70 12.92
CA PRO A 152 4.85 -1.34 11.63
C PRO A 152 3.32 -1.46 11.64
N LEU A 153 2.64 -0.63 10.86
CA LEU A 153 1.21 -0.75 10.62
C LEU A 153 0.86 -2.03 9.86
N ILE A 154 1.75 -2.41 8.93
CA ILE A 154 1.65 -3.59 8.08
C ILE A 154 3.02 -4.25 8.06
N ASP A 155 3.06 -5.56 8.25
CA ASP A 155 4.19 -6.43 7.91
C ASP A 155 3.66 -7.44 6.90
N PHE A 156 4.06 -7.29 5.64
CA PHE A 156 3.53 -8.06 4.52
C PHE A 156 4.64 -8.89 3.88
N GLU A 157 4.33 -10.14 3.54
CA GLU A 157 5.21 -11.02 2.79
C GLU A 157 4.45 -11.68 1.64
N ALA A 158 4.85 -11.37 0.41
CA ALA A 158 4.36 -11.98 -0.81
C ALA A 158 4.80 -13.45 -0.87
N LYS A 159 3.82 -14.36 -0.95
CA LYS A 159 4.10 -15.79 -1.13
C LYS A 159 4.10 -16.15 -2.62
N PRO A 160 4.99 -17.05 -3.07
CA PRO A 160 4.90 -17.65 -4.40
C PRO A 160 3.53 -18.28 -4.61
N ALA A 161 2.98 -18.17 -5.81
CA ALA A 161 1.81 -18.94 -6.18
C ALA A 161 2.13 -20.44 -5.99
N GLN A 162 1.31 -21.16 -5.22
CA GLN A 162 1.48 -22.60 -5.09
C GLN A 162 1.33 -23.25 -6.48
N PRO A 163 2.26 -24.14 -6.88
CA PRO A 163 2.07 -24.92 -8.10
C PRO A 163 0.79 -25.74 -7.95
N ARG A 164 -0.06 -25.68 -8.99
CA ARG A 164 -1.28 -26.48 -9.09
C ARG A 164 -0.95 -27.96 -9.30
#